data_AF-A0A645FDF8-F1
#
_entry.id   AF-A0A645FDF8-F1
#
_cell.length_a   1.000
_cell.length_b   1.000
_cell.length_c   1.000
_cell.angle_alpha   90.00
_cell.angle_beta   90.00
_cell.angle_gamma   90.00
#
_symmetry.space_group_name_H-M   'P 1'
#
loop_
_entity.id
_entity.type
_entity.pdbx_description
1 polymer ?
#
loop_
_entity_poly.entity_id
_entity_poly.type
_entity_poly.pdbx_seq_one_letter_code
_entity_poly.pdbx_strand_id
1 'polypeptide(L)' 'MADRDPETRENRYPELELLRLAIPRRVYTNNHMDYIAAAVRNVYERREKITKGYAITKELPIMRHFTIELEPVR' A
#
# COMPACT_ATOMS: atom_id res chain seq x y z
N MET A 1 9.47 0.96 9.14
CA MET A 1 8.80 -0.21 8.54
C MET A 1 7.76 -0.67 9.54
N ALA A 2 6.49 -0.77 9.16
CA ALA A 2 5.34 -0.92 10.06
C ALA A 2 5.24 -2.36 10.61
N ASP A 3 6.22 -2.76 11.40
CA ASP A 3 6.20 -4.05 12.09
C ASP A 3 5.46 -3.94 13.42
N ARG A 4 4.98 -5.08 13.94
CA ARG A 4 4.44 -5.10 15.31
C ARG A 4 5.55 -4.83 16.31
N ASP A 5 5.18 -4.18 17.41
CA ASP A 5 6.10 -4.06 18.54
C ASP A 5 6.48 -5.48 19.06
N PRO A 6 7.77 -5.82 19.17
CA PRO A 6 8.19 -7.15 19.60
C PRO A 6 7.82 -7.47 21.05
N GLU A 7 7.58 -6.45 21.89
CA GLU A 7 7.21 -6.61 23.30
C GLU A 7 5.69 -6.49 23.50
N THR A 8 5.06 -5.48 22.90
CA THR A 8 3.62 -5.21 23.11
C THR A 8 2.71 -5.85 22.06
N ARG A 9 3.27 -6.31 20.93
CA ARG A 9 2.56 -6.83 19.74
C ARG A 9 1.55 -5.86 19.14
N GLU A 10 1.61 -4.57 19.47
CA GLU A 10 0.72 -3.57 18.92
C GLU A 10 1.13 -3.15 17.50
N ASN A 11 0.16 -2.66 16.73
CA ASN A 11 0.41 -2.13 15.39
C ASN A 11 1.17 -0.80 15.49
N ARG A 12 2.38 -0.74 14.94
CA ARG A 12 3.10 0.51 14.76
C ARG A 12 2.70 1.16 13.44
N TYR A 13 2.00 2.27 13.53
CA TYR A 13 1.67 3.11 12.37
C TYR A 13 2.84 4.05 12.09
N PRO A 14 3.40 4.08 10.87
CA PRO A 14 4.43 5.03 10.51
C PRO A 14 3.83 6.44 10.40
N GLU A 15 4.64 7.47 10.65
CA GLU A 15 4.21 8.86 10.50
C GLU A 15 3.79 9.20 9.06
N LEU A 16 4.32 8.45 8.08
CA LEU A 16 4.05 8.63 6.65
C LEU A 16 3.56 7.31 6.03
N GLU A 17 2.32 7.31 5.54
CA GLU A 17 1.75 6.24 4.73
C GLU A 17 1.91 6.57 3.24
N LEU A 18 3.02 6.15 2.64
CA LEU A 18 3.37 6.48 1.27
C LEU A 18 3.24 5.28 0.34
N LEU A 19 2.71 5.52 -0.86
CA LEU A 19 2.80 4.62 -1.99
C LEU A 19 4.07 4.94 -2.81
N ARG A 20 4.94 3.96 -3.02
CA ARG A 20 6.19 4.14 -3.80
C ARG A 20 5.99 3.70 -5.25
N LEU A 21 6.21 4.62 -6.20
CA LEU A 21 6.31 4.33 -7.63
C LEU A 21 7.78 4.08 -8.02
N ALA A 22 8.22 2.82 -7.96
CA ALA A 22 9.59 2.44 -8.32
C ALA A 22 9.69 2.13 -9.83
N ILE A 23 10.54 2.86 -10.55
CA ILE A 23 10.72 2.73 -12.00
C ILE A 23 12.01 1.96 -12.31
N PRO A 24 11.93 0.73 -12.85
CA PRO A 24 13.10 -0.03 -13.27
C PRO A 24 13.82 0.64 -14.44
N ARG A 25 15.16 0.59 -14.41
CA ARG A 25 16.02 1.23 -15.42
C ARG A 25 15.86 0.56 -16.78
N ARG A 26 15.60 1.35 -17.82
CA ARG A 26 15.51 0.94 -19.24
C ARG A 26 14.42 -0.11 -19.55
N VAL A 27 13.39 -0.22 -18.71
CA VAL A 27 12.28 -1.16 -18.93
C VAL A 27 11.07 -0.47 -19.56
N TYR A 28 10.74 0.74 -19.08
CA TYR A 28 9.53 1.46 -19.50
C TYR A 28 9.82 2.62 -20.45
N THR A 29 8.80 2.94 -21.25
CA THR A 29 8.78 4.08 -22.18
C THR A 29 7.91 5.22 -21.63
N ASN A 30 7.93 6.39 -22.27
CA ASN A 30 7.10 7.54 -21.87
C ASN A 30 5.60 7.22 -21.89
N ASN A 31 5.12 6.41 -22.83
CA ASN A 31 3.71 6.00 -22.87
C ASN A 31 3.29 5.23 -21.61
N HIS A 32 4.20 4.47 -20.98
CA HIS A 32 3.92 3.81 -19.70
C HIS A 32 3.78 4.84 -18.57
N MET A 33 4.57 5.92 -18.62
CA MET A 33 4.48 7.01 -17.64
C MET A 33 3.18 7.78 -17.79
N ASP A 34 2.74 8.06 -19.02
CA ASP A 34 1.44 8.71 -19.29
C ASP A 34 0.28 7.86 -18.78
N TYR A 35 0.36 6.54 -18.95
CA TYR A 35 -0.63 5.60 -18.43
C TYR A 35 -0.67 5.61 -16.89
N ILE A 36 0.49 5.55 -16.23
CA ILE A 36 0.57 5.60 -14.76
C ILE A 36 0.00 6.93 -14.25
N ALA A 37 0.32 8.06 -14.90
CA ALA A 37 -0.20 9.37 -14.53
C ALA A 37 -1.73 9.43 -14.63
N ALA A 38 -2.30 8.90 -15.72
CA ALA A 38 -3.75 8.80 -15.88
C ALA A 38 -4.40 7.91 -14.81
N ALA A 39 -3.80 6.76 -14.51
CA ALA A 39 -4.31 5.84 -13.50
C ALA A 39 -4.32 6.47 -12.09
N VAL A 40 -3.23 7.12 -11.69
CA VAL A 40 -3.13 7.80 -10.40
C VAL A 40 -4.12 8.96 -10.32
N ARG A 41 -4.27 9.75 -11.39
CA ARG A 41 -5.29 10.82 -11.45
C ARG A 41 -6.69 10.27 -11.21
N ASN A 42 -7.07 9.18 -11.87
CA ASN A 42 -8.38 8.56 -11.70
C ASN A 42 -8.63 8.10 -10.26
N VAL A 43 -7.60 7.58 -9.57
CA VAL A 43 -7.68 7.21 -8.15
C VAL A 43 -7.85 8.46 -7.28
N TYR A 44 -7.07 9.52 -7.55
CA TYR A 44 -7.12 10.77 -6.81
C TYR A 44 -8.49 11.47 -6.92
N GLU A 45 -9.10 11.46 -8.10
CA GLU A 45 -10.42 12.04 -8.35
C GLU A 45 -11.54 11.33 -7.57
N ARG A 46 -11.42 10.01 -7.36
CA ARG A 46 -12.42 9.21 -6.63
C ARG A 46 -12.07 8.97 -5.16
N ARG A 47 -11.02 9.60 -4.61
CA ARG A 47 -10.51 9.32 -3.25
C ARG A 47 -11.59 9.46 -2.17
N GLU A 48 -12.49 10.43 -2.32
CA GLU A 48 -13.60 10.67 -1.37
C GLU A 48 -14.61 9.51 -1.34
N LYS A 49 -14.66 8.69 -2.40
CA LYS A 49 -15.49 7.47 -2.46
C LYS A 49 -14.81 6.25 -1.84
N ILE A 50 -13.50 6.31 -1.61
CA ILE A 50 -12.71 5.25 -1.00
C ILE A 50 -12.73 5.46 0.51
N THR A 51 -13.86 5.12 1.13
CA THR A 51 -14.10 5.35 2.56
C THR A 51 -13.74 4.16 3.45
N LYS A 52 -13.36 3.04 2.83
CA LYS A 52 -13.09 1.78 3.52
C LYS A 52 -11.66 1.35 3.28
N GLY A 53 -10.97 1.03 4.37
CA GLY A 53 -9.65 0.40 4.36
C GLY A 53 -9.76 -1.12 4.33
N TYR A 54 -8.64 -1.76 4.65
CA TYR A 54 -8.53 -3.22 4.76
C TYR A 54 -8.20 -3.62 6.20
N ALA A 55 -8.73 -4.76 6.63
CA ALA A 55 -8.35 -5.43 7.86
C ALA A 55 -7.42 -6.62 7.55
N ILE A 56 -6.45 -6.86 8.42
CA ILE A 56 -5.55 -8.00 8.33
C ILE A 56 -6.25 -9.22 8.92
N THR A 57 -6.44 -10.26 8.13
CA THR A 57 -7.08 -11.51 8.55
C THR A 57 -6.06 -12.57 8.96
N LYS A 58 -4.88 -12.54 8.35
CA LYS A 58 -3.78 -13.45 8.64
C LYS A 58 -2.45 -12.75 8.45
N GLU A 59 -1.50 -13.04 9.32
CA GLU A 59 -0.14 -12.52 9.25
C GLU A 59 0.86 -13.54 9.82
N LEU A 60 2.08 -13.51 9.28
CA LEU A 60 3.22 -14.27 9.82
C LEU A 60 4.11 -13.33 10.67
N PRO A 61 4.83 -13.88 11.66
CA PRO A 61 5.61 -13.08 12.62
C PRO A 61 6.85 -12.40 12.03
N ILE A 62 7.24 -12.73 10.80
CA ILE A 62 8.40 -12.12 10.12
C ILE A 62 7.92 -11.60 8.77
N MET A 63 8.42 -10.42 8.37
CA MET A 63 8.16 -9.87 7.03
C MET A 63 6.66 -9.65 6.73
N ARG A 64 5.90 -9.18 7.73
CA ARG A 64 4.45 -8.94 7.68
C ARG A 64 3.93 -8.43 6.33
N HIS A 65 4.54 -7.37 5.79
CA HIS A 65 4.13 -6.74 4.53
C HIS A 65 4.13 -7.66 3.30
N PHE A 66 4.88 -8.77 3.34
CA PHE A 66 4.94 -9.76 2.27
C PHE A 66 3.96 -10.93 2.46
N THR A 67 3.48 -11.15 3.69
CA THR A 67 2.80 -12.40 4.08
C THR A 67 1.39 -12.17 4.61
N ILE A 68 0.91 -10.93 4.63
CA ILE A 68 -0.44 -10.60 5.10
C ILE A 68 -1.52 -11.00 4.10
N GLU A 69 -2.64 -11.47 4.63
CA GLU A 69 -3.90 -11.54 3.92
C GLU A 69 -4.82 -10.41 4.41
N LEU A 70 -5.49 -9.74 3.48
CA LEU A 70 -6.28 -8.54 3.71
C LEU A 70 -7.71 -8.76 3.23
N GLU A 71 -8.68 -8.32 4.02
CA GLU A 71 -10.08 -8.28 3.62
C GLU A 71 -10.63 -6.85 3.70
N PRO A 72 -11.53 -6.43 2.78
CA PRO A 72 -12.19 -5.14 2.87
C PRO A 72 -12.99 -5.02 4.17
N VAL A 73 -12.80 -3.91 4.89
CA VAL A 73 -13.63 -3.60 6.05
C VAL A 73 -15.05 -3.27 5.56
N ARG A 74 -16.07 -3.92 6.11
CA ARG A 74 -17.47 -3.70 5.73
C ARG A 74 -18.00 -2.34 6.15
#